data_AF-A0A5J4TSR4-F1
#
_entry.id   AF-A0A5J4TSR4-F1
#
_cell.length_a   1.000
_cell.length_b   1.000
_cell.length_c   1.000
_cell.angle_alpha   90.00
_cell.angle_beta   90.00
_cell.angle_gamma   90.00
#
_symmetry.space_group_name_H-M   'P 1'
#
loop_
_entity.id
_entity.type
_entity.pdbx_description
1 polymer ?
#
loop_
_entity_poly.entity_id
_entity_poly.type
_entity_poly.pdbx_seq_one_letter_code
_entity_poly.pdbx_strand_id
1 'polypeptide(L)'
;IDAPYGDSFVCAVINQAFSTNLHGLLGFKVKATAKANIAPSATWLLANGPTGIEYVKDGKEVPAELQSEFKNSSISSSCKGESIVYATYTISRGGIVDSSCIPNTKQPEDITQCEDKSVPLVYLNKSAIGRFYKSDSATVKQLLLRFGVVQIKERLIIGWEGSNWIYADRGTDKYSWSTLAIDSTTTNFEGRVIVAESDELIDCLITPNDPFCVSEMDDQTGIVRAAFCLIAGALILPALTLLL
;
A
#
# COMPACT_ATOMS: atom_id res chain seq x y z
N ILE A 1 1.41 -16.07 -8.81
CA ILE A 1 2.33 -14.97 -8.46
C ILE A 1 3.67 -15.61 -8.25
N ASP A 2 4.59 -15.31 -9.15
CA ASP A 2 5.94 -15.84 -9.14
C ASP A 2 6.79 -14.99 -8.18
N ALA A 3 7.69 -15.64 -7.45
CA ALA A 3 8.70 -14.97 -6.64
C ALA A 3 10.02 -15.03 -7.44
N PRO A 4 10.54 -13.90 -7.93
CA PRO A 4 11.78 -13.90 -8.70
C PRO A 4 12.97 -14.14 -7.74
N TYR A 5 13.42 -15.39 -7.64
CA TYR A 5 14.76 -15.71 -7.16
C TYR A 5 15.60 -16.23 -8.32
N GLY A 6 16.54 -15.40 -8.75
CA GLY A 6 17.64 -15.72 -9.64
C GLY A 6 18.83 -14.85 -9.22
N ASP A 7 20.02 -15.43 -9.18
CA ASP A 7 21.18 -14.96 -8.42
C ASP A 7 21.57 -13.49 -8.63
N SER A 8 21.89 -12.83 -7.51
CA SER A 8 22.30 -11.43 -7.34
C SER A 8 21.17 -10.38 -7.44
N PHE A 9 20.53 -10.09 -6.29
CA PHE A 9 19.72 -8.88 -6.15
C PHE A 9 20.62 -7.65 -6.29
N VAL A 10 20.63 -7.07 -7.48
CA VAL A 10 21.35 -5.82 -7.80
C VAL A 10 20.85 -4.64 -6.94
N CYS A 11 19.68 -4.77 -6.30
CA CYS A 11 18.97 -3.69 -5.62
C CYS A 11 18.41 -4.07 -4.24
N ALA A 12 18.82 -3.35 -3.18
CA ALA A 12 18.35 -3.57 -1.82
C ALA A 12 16.83 -3.38 -1.64
N VAL A 13 16.23 -2.52 -2.47
CA VAL A 13 14.79 -2.21 -2.45
C VAL A 13 13.95 -3.43 -2.83
N ILE A 14 14.47 -4.25 -3.74
CA ILE A 14 13.81 -5.48 -4.18
C ILE A 14 13.74 -6.45 -3.00
N ASN A 15 14.87 -6.68 -2.32
CA ASN A 15 14.93 -7.48 -1.10
C ASN A 15 13.95 -6.99 -0.04
N GLN A 16 13.84 -5.66 0.12
CA GLN A 16 12.93 -5.07 1.09
C GLN A 16 11.45 -5.25 0.72
N ALA A 17 11.08 -5.08 -0.55
CA ALA A 17 9.73 -5.33 -1.04
C ALA A 17 9.31 -6.80 -0.82
N PHE A 18 10.26 -7.73 -1.00
CA PHE A 18 10.02 -9.14 -0.74
C PHE A 18 9.99 -9.47 0.75
N SER A 19 10.97 -9.03 1.55
CA SER A 19 11.06 -9.35 2.97
C SER A 19 9.89 -8.79 3.78
N THR A 20 9.44 -7.59 3.43
CA THR A 20 8.23 -6.99 4.00
C THR A 20 6.95 -7.49 3.35
N ASN A 21 7.03 -8.48 2.44
CA ASN A 21 5.92 -9.06 1.68
C ASN A 21 5.00 -8.04 0.96
N LEU A 22 5.48 -6.82 0.74
CA LEU A 22 4.79 -5.79 -0.03
C LEU A 22 4.59 -6.24 -1.48
N HIS A 23 5.57 -6.97 -2.05
CA HIS A 23 5.45 -7.56 -3.38
C HIS A 23 4.21 -8.47 -3.49
N GLY A 24 4.03 -9.38 -2.54
CA GLY A 24 2.85 -10.25 -2.54
C GLY A 24 1.55 -9.50 -2.26
N LEU A 25 1.56 -8.55 -1.33
CA LEU A 25 0.40 -7.71 -1.03
C LEU A 25 -0.12 -7.00 -2.29
N LEU A 26 0.79 -6.40 -3.07
CA LEU A 26 0.47 -5.71 -4.31
C LEU A 26 -0.03 -6.68 -5.40
N GLY A 27 0.69 -7.79 -5.61
CA GLY A 27 0.33 -8.76 -6.63
C GLY A 27 -1.03 -9.43 -6.36
N PHE A 28 -1.32 -9.77 -5.11
CA PHE A 28 -2.62 -10.35 -4.75
C PHE A 28 -3.76 -9.35 -4.82
N LYS A 29 -3.54 -8.05 -4.51
CA LYS A 29 -4.57 -7.01 -4.75
C LYS A 29 -4.91 -6.94 -6.23
N VAL A 30 -3.91 -6.88 -7.13
CA VAL A 30 -4.14 -6.87 -8.58
C VAL A 30 -4.86 -8.13 -9.05
N LYS A 31 -4.47 -9.30 -8.53
CA LYS A 31 -5.16 -10.55 -8.85
C LYS A 31 -6.62 -10.53 -8.42
N ALA A 32 -6.93 -9.95 -7.25
CA ALA A 32 -8.30 -9.86 -6.74
C ALA A 32 -9.16 -8.86 -7.54
N THR A 33 -8.63 -7.67 -7.85
CA THR A 33 -9.44 -6.60 -8.44
C THR A 33 -9.40 -6.56 -9.97
N ALA A 34 -8.23 -6.77 -10.58
CA ALA A 34 -8.03 -6.70 -12.02
C ALA A 34 -7.99 -8.07 -12.70
N LYS A 35 -8.07 -9.17 -11.93
CA LYS A 35 -7.96 -10.56 -12.41
C LYS A 35 -6.66 -10.84 -13.18
N ALA A 36 -5.64 -10.02 -13.00
CA ALA A 36 -4.32 -10.17 -13.61
C ALA A 36 -3.35 -10.83 -12.63
N ASN A 37 -2.56 -11.79 -13.11
CA ASN A 37 -1.52 -12.44 -12.31
C ASN A 37 -0.17 -11.81 -12.63
N ILE A 38 0.18 -10.77 -11.90
CA ILE A 38 1.45 -10.05 -12.08
C ILE A 38 2.47 -10.42 -11.00
N ALA A 39 3.75 -10.27 -11.31
CA ALA A 39 4.82 -10.15 -10.32
C ALA A 39 5.22 -8.66 -10.23
N PRO A 40 4.84 -7.91 -9.19
CA PRO A 40 5.09 -6.46 -9.14
C PRO A 40 6.56 -6.05 -9.31
N SER A 41 6.79 -5.03 -10.13
CA SER A 41 8.11 -4.41 -10.30
C SER A 41 8.44 -3.50 -9.11
N ALA A 42 9.39 -3.92 -8.28
CA ALA A 42 9.95 -3.10 -7.21
C ALA A 42 10.90 -2.01 -7.75
N THR A 43 11.51 -2.25 -8.92
CA THR A 43 12.36 -1.28 -9.61
C THR A 43 11.55 -0.14 -10.23
N TRP A 44 10.32 -0.40 -10.68
CA TRP A 44 9.33 0.64 -11.00
C TRP A 44 9.03 1.52 -9.80
N LEU A 45 8.75 0.92 -8.63
CA LEU A 45 8.46 1.67 -7.40
C LEU A 45 9.62 2.58 -6.99
N LEU A 46 10.86 2.14 -7.23
CA LEU A 46 12.07 2.92 -7.00
C LEU A 46 12.19 4.09 -7.96
N ALA A 47 12.08 3.82 -9.27
CA ALA A 47 12.29 4.81 -10.31
C ALA A 47 11.18 5.88 -10.35
N ASN A 48 9.96 5.50 -9.97
CA ASN A 48 8.80 6.40 -9.92
C ASN A 48 8.57 7.00 -8.52
N GLY A 49 9.51 6.80 -7.59
CA GLY A 49 9.44 7.30 -6.23
C GLY A 49 9.71 8.80 -6.10
N PRO A 50 9.41 9.40 -4.93
CA PRO A 50 9.75 10.79 -4.68
C PRO A 50 11.27 11.00 -4.69
N THR A 51 11.69 12.16 -5.19
CA THR A 51 13.11 12.54 -5.27
C THR A 51 13.59 13.39 -4.10
N GLY A 52 12.68 13.79 -3.20
CA GLY A 52 13.01 14.61 -2.03
C GLY A 52 11.83 14.91 -1.13
N ILE A 53 12.15 15.51 0.01
CA ILE A 53 11.20 16.05 0.99
C ILE A 53 11.42 17.56 1.04
N GLU A 54 10.33 18.29 0.85
CA GLU A 54 10.29 19.74 0.98
C GLU A 54 9.44 20.12 2.20
N TYR A 55 10.00 20.94 3.07
CA TYR A 55 9.29 21.49 4.22
C TYR A 55 8.73 22.85 3.86
N VAL A 56 7.47 23.08 4.23
CA VAL A 56 6.77 24.35 4.03
C VAL A 56 6.06 24.75 5.32
N LYS A 57 5.97 26.05 5.57
CA LYS A 57 5.18 26.64 6.66
C LYS A 57 4.04 27.46 6.06
N ASP A 58 2.80 27.09 6.36
CA ASP A 58 1.59 27.75 5.83
C ASP A 58 1.57 27.83 4.29
N GLY A 59 2.06 26.78 3.63
CA GLY A 59 2.16 26.69 2.17
C GLY A 59 3.29 27.54 1.55
N LYS A 60 4.16 28.13 2.37
CA LYS A 60 5.31 28.94 1.94
C LYS A 60 6.62 28.32 2.39
N GLU A 61 7.72 28.80 1.81
CA GLU A 61 9.07 28.42 2.22
C GLU A 61 9.26 28.66 3.73
N VAL A 62 9.95 27.72 4.38
CA VAL A 62 10.25 27.81 5.81
C VAL A 62 11.12 29.05 6.09
N PRO A 63 10.73 29.91 7.05
CA PRO A 63 11.53 31.07 7.45
C PRO A 63 12.96 30.68 7.84
N ALA A 64 13.93 31.55 7.54
CA ALA A 64 15.36 31.27 7.71
C ALA A 64 15.73 30.81 9.13
N GLU A 65 15.06 31.36 10.14
CA GLU A 65 15.24 31.01 11.54
C GLU A 65 14.86 29.56 11.90
N LEU A 66 14.06 28.88 11.06
CA LEU A 66 13.61 27.50 11.25
C LEU A 66 14.29 26.51 10.28
N GLN A 67 15.09 26.99 9.33
CA GLN A 67 15.70 26.13 8.31
C GLN A 67 16.74 25.15 8.86
N SER A 68 17.29 25.41 10.06
CA SER A 68 18.17 24.46 10.76
C SER A 68 17.44 23.22 11.25
N GLU A 69 16.13 23.33 11.52
CA GLU A 69 15.29 22.24 12.02
C GLU A 69 14.52 21.56 10.87
N PHE A 70 14.04 22.34 9.90
CA PHE A 70 13.23 21.87 8.79
C PHE A 70 13.99 22.00 7.47
N LYS A 71 14.96 21.10 7.30
CA LYS A 71 15.83 21.11 6.13
C LYS A 71 15.32 20.16 5.06
N ASN A 72 15.13 20.69 3.85
CA ASN A 72 14.82 19.89 2.67
C ASN A 72 15.89 18.80 2.46
N SER A 73 15.45 17.62 2.04
CA SER A 73 16.32 16.48 1.81
C SER A 73 16.05 15.87 0.43
N SER A 74 17.11 15.39 -0.21
CA SER A 74 16.99 14.57 -1.42
C SER A 74 16.84 13.10 -1.03
N ILE A 75 15.94 12.40 -1.71
CA ILE A 75 15.80 10.95 -1.58
C ILE A 75 16.57 10.32 -2.74
N SER A 76 17.49 9.41 -2.42
CA SER A 76 18.21 8.66 -3.44
C SER A 76 17.29 7.62 -4.08
N SER A 77 17.18 7.64 -5.40
CA SER A 77 16.57 6.55 -6.18
C SER A 77 17.55 5.40 -6.45
N SER A 78 18.63 5.29 -5.68
CA SER A 78 19.64 4.26 -5.92
C SER A 78 19.28 2.91 -5.32
N CYS A 79 19.87 1.87 -5.91
CA CYS A 79 19.74 0.50 -5.43
C CYS A 79 20.45 0.19 -4.11
N LYS A 80 21.02 1.20 -3.43
CA LYS A 80 21.81 1.06 -2.21
C LYS A 80 21.08 1.44 -0.91
N GLY A 81 19.84 1.95 -0.97
CA GLY A 81 18.98 2.09 0.21
C GLY A 81 17.94 3.22 0.15
N GLU A 82 16.87 3.05 0.95
CA GLU A 82 15.81 4.00 1.36
C GLU A 82 14.46 4.10 0.58
N SER A 83 14.19 3.28 -0.43
CA SER A 83 13.01 3.57 -1.28
C SER A 83 11.64 3.02 -0.80
N ILE A 84 11.56 1.84 -0.17
CA ILE A 84 10.23 1.21 0.04
C ILE A 84 9.33 2.00 1.03
N VAL A 85 9.92 2.80 1.91
CA VAL A 85 9.18 3.59 2.90
C VAL A 85 8.23 4.56 2.21
N TYR A 86 8.59 5.02 1.01
CA TYR A 86 7.81 5.94 0.21
C TYR A 86 6.88 5.25 -0.80
N ALA A 87 6.79 3.91 -0.78
CA ALA A 87 6.02 3.15 -1.77
C ALA A 87 4.56 3.61 -1.88
N THR A 88 3.94 4.04 -0.77
CA THR A 88 2.56 4.55 -0.82
C THR A 88 2.41 5.80 -1.70
N TYR A 89 3.42 6.67 -1.76
CA TYR A 89 3.40 7.85 -2.61
C TYR A 89 3.60 7.46 -4.07
N THR A 90 4.51 6.51 -4.33
CA THR A 90 4.72 5.99 -5.68
C THR A 90 3.46 5.32 -6.24
N ILE A 91 2.82 4.45 -5.45
CA ILE A 91 1.59 3.75 -5.85
C ILE A 91 0.47 4.77 -6.10
N SER A 92 0.34 5.78 -5.23
CA SER A 92 -0.70 6.81 -5.37
C SER A 92 -0.53 7.62 -6.66
N ARG A 93 0.70 8.01 -7.01
CA ARG A 93 0.96 8.84 -8.19
C ARG A 93 1.02 8.06 -9.50
N GLY A 94 1.55 6.84 -9.48
CA GLY A 94 1.92 6.13 -10.71
C GLY A 94 1.70 4.63 -10.66
N GLY A 95 1.01 4.11 -9.65
CA GLY A 95 0.66 2.71 -9.54
C GLY A 95 1.85 1.76 -9.57
N ILE A 96 1.63 0.56 -10.08
CA ILE A 96 2.61 -0.51 -10.24
C ILE A 96 2.49 -1.17 -11.61
N VAL A 97 3.56 -1.83 -12.04
CA VAL A 97 3.60 -2.61 -13.29
C VAL A 97 4.10 -4.02 -13.03
N ASP A 98 3.89 -4.90 -13.99
CA ASP A 98 4.48 -6.25 -13.99
C ASP A 98 6.00 -6.18 -14.23
N SER A 99 6.76 -6.99 -13.50
CA SER A 99 8.19 -7.14 -13.67
C SER A 99 8.60 -7.76 -15.01
N SER A 100 7.69 -8.40 -15.73
CA SER A 100 7.92 -8.78 -17.13
C SER A 100 8.06 -7.57 -18.07
N CYS A 101 7.47 -6.42 -17.71
CA CYS A 101 7.64 -5.16 -18.44
C CYS A 101 8.87 -4.38 -17.95
N ILE A 102 8.97 -4.18 -16.62
CA ILE A 102 10.09 -3.47 -15.97
C ILE A 102 10.80 -4.41 -14.98
N PRO A 103 11.91 -5.05 -15.38
CA PRO A 103 12.53 -6.13 -14.60
C PRO A 103 13.06 -5.73 -13.23
N ASN A 104 12.95 -6.68 -12.29
CA ASN A 104 13.55 -6.62 -10.96
C ASN A 104 15.04 -7.06 -10.96
N THR A 105 15.78 -6.77 -12.02
CA THR A 105 17.19 -7.22 -12.17
C THR A 105 18.19 -6.06 -12.21
N LYS A 106 17.74 -4.84 -12.53
CA LYS A 106 18.57 -3.63 -12.58
C LYS A 106 17.72 -2.38 -12.32
N GLN A 107 18.38 -1.27 -12.01
CA GLN A 107 17.73 0.03 -12.01
C GLN A 107 17.31 0.38 -13.45
N PRO A 108 16.03 0.69 -13.72
CA PRO A 108 15.59 1.04 -15.06
C PRO A 108 16.11 2.43 -15.43
N GLU A 109 16.60 2.55 -16.66
CA GLU A 109 17.00 3.85 -17.24
C GLU A 109 15.78 4.60 -17.79
N ASP A 110 14.79 3.85 -18.25
CA ASP A 110 13.54 4.35 -18.81
C ASP A 110 12.38 3.51 -18.26
N ILE A 111 11.34 4.19 -17.78
CA ILE A 111 10.10 3.58 -17.29
C ILE A 111 8.89 3.96 -18.15
N THR A 112 9.10 4.65 -19.26
CA THR A 112 8.01 5.05 -20.17
C THR A 112 7.59 3.93 -21.12
N GLN A 113 8.41 2.89 -21.26
CA GLN A 113 8.20 1.74 -22.13
C GLN A 113 8.76 0.45 -21.51
N CYS A 114 8.16 -0.69 -21.86
CA CYS A 114 8.69 -2.01 -21.56
C CYS A 114 9.90 -2.33 -22.46
N GLU A 115 10.60 -3.44 -22.22
CA GLU A 115 11.73 -3.88 -23.05
C GLU A 115 11.35 -4.12 -24.53
N ASP A 116 10.10 -4.52 -24.79
CA ASP A 116 9.54 -4.69 -26.14
C ASP A 116 9.02 -3.38 -26.77
N LYS A 117 9.26 -2.23 -26.11
CA LYS A 117 8.81 -0.88 -26.49
C LYS A 117 7.30 -0.65 -26.37
N SER A 118 6.55 -1.58 -25.79
CA SER A 118 5.15 -1.37 -25.47
C SER A 118 4.99 -0.39 -24.30
N VAL A 119 3.82 0.24 -24.20
CA VAL A 119 3.49 1.12 -23.07
C VAL A 119 3.20 0.27 -21.83
N PRO A 120 3.80 0.56 -20.65
CA PRO A 120 3.57 -0.22 -19.45
C PRO A 120 2.09 -0.20 -19.03
N LEU A 121 1.54 -1.37 -18.76
CA LEU A 121 0.21 -1.49 -18.17
C LEU A 121 0.28 -1.23 -16.66
N VAL A 122 -0.30 -0.11 -16.23
CA VAL A 122 -0.27 0.36 -14.84
C VAL A 122 -1.49 -0.13 -14.07
N TYR A 123 -1.27 -0.71 -12.91
CA TYR A 123 -2.27 -1.14 -11.95
C TYR A 123 -2.20 -0.33 -10.66
N LEU A 124 -3.29 -0.31 -9.89
CA LEU A 124 -3.34 0.34 -8.56
C LEU A 124 -2.93 1.81 -8.58
N ASN A 125 -3.09 2.51 -9.72
CA ASN A 125 -2.93 3.95 -9.76
C ASN A 125 -3.93 4.59 -8.78
N LYS A 126 -3.52 5.68 -8.11
CA LYS A 126 -4.31 6.32 -7.06
C LYS A 126 -4.72 5.37 -5.93
N SER A 127 -3.84 4.44 -5.58
CA SER A 127 -3.99 3.59 -4.40
C SER A 127 -2.95 3.94 -3.34
N ALA A 128 -3.25 3.60 -2.09
CA ALA A 128 -2.37 3.83 -0.95
C ALA A 128 -2.25 2.57 -0.10
N ILE A 129 -1.19 2.53 0.71
CA ILE A 129 -1.00 1.48 1.71
C ILE A 129 -1.73 1.94 2.98
N GLY A 130 -2.86 1.31 3.26
CA GLY A 130 -3.60 1.49 4.52
C GLY A 130 -3.00 0.67 5.65
N ARG A 131 -3.06 1.18 6.88
CA ARG A 131 -2.66 0.45 8.08
C ARG A 131 -3.83 0.30 9.04
N PHE A 132 -3.91 -0.85 9.69
CA PHE A 132 -4.86 -1.12 10.76
C PHE A 132 -4.14 -1.67 11.98
N TYR A 133 -4.73 -1.46 13.16
CA TYR A 133 -4.14 -1.80 14.44
C TYR A 133 -5.21 -2.35 15.39
N LYS A 134 -4.79 -3.11 16.40
CA LYS A 134 -5.62 -3.63 17.50
C LYS A 134 -6.99 -4.14 17.05
N SER A 135 -6.98 -4.95 16.01
CA SER A 135 -8.18 -5.46 15.36
C SER A 135 -8.43 -6.93 15.73
N ASP A 136 -9.69 -7.35 15.74
CA ASP A 136 -10.09 -8.74 15.95
C ASP A 136 -10.25 -9.50 14.63
N SER A 137 -10.59 -10.79 14.73
CA SER A 137 -10.78 -11.64 13.54
C SER A 137 -11.96 -11.20 12.66
N ALA A 138 -13.01 -10.60 13.24
CA ALA A 138 -14.16 -10.11 12.49
C ALA A 138 -13.76 -8.92 11.62
N THR A 139 -12.99 -7.98 12.18
CA THR A 139 -12.43 -6.83 11.46
C THR A 139 -11.50 -7.28 10.33
N VAL A 140 -10.66 -8.30 10.56
CA VAL A 140 -9.80 -8.85 9.49
C VAL A 140 -10.62 -9.46 8.35
N LYS A 141 -11.71 -10.20 8.64
CA LYS A 141 -12.63 -10.72 7.60
C LYS A 141 -13.26 -9.59 6.80
N GLN A 142 -13.68 -8.53 7.48
CA GLN A 142 -14.20 -7.31 6.86
C GLN A 142 -13.18 -6.66 5.92
N LEU A 143 -11.92 -6.50 6.35
CA LEU A 143 -10.85 -5.99 5.51
C LEU A 143 -10.60 -6.88 4.29
N LEU A 144 -10.68 -8.21 4.44
CA LEU A 144 -10.54 -9.14 3.32
C LEU A 144 -11.64 -8.98 2.28
N LEU A 145 -12.89 -8.85 2.72
CA LEU A 145 -14.04 -8.67 1.82
C LEU A 145 -13.93 -7.37 1.01
N ARG A 146 -13.43 -6.29 1.64
CA ARG A 146 -13.39 -4.96 1.03
C ARG A 146 -12.13 -4.72 0.21
N PHE A 147 -10.98 -5.04 0.78
CA PHE A 147 -9.68 -4.70 0.18
C PHE A 147 -9.00 -5.90 -0.48
N GLY A 148 -9.54 -7.11 -0.31
CA GLY A 148 -8.99 -8.34 -0.86
C GLY A 148 -7.95 -8.93 0.09
N VAL A 149 -6.67 -8.79 -0.25
CA VAL A 149 -5.59 -9.37 0.56
C VAL A 149 -5.27 -8.49 1.77
N VAL A 150 -5.06 -9.13 2.93
CA VAL A 150 -4.66 -8.47 4.18
C VAL A 150 -3.27 -8.95 4.58
N GLN A 151 -2.33 -8.03 4.76
CA GLN A 151 -1.03 -8.36 5.30
C GLN A 151 -1.05 -8.28 6.83
N ILE A 152 -0.59 -9.33 7.51
CA ILE A 152 -0.34 -9.34 8.96
C ILE A 152 1.08 -9.84 9.19
N LYS A 153 1.91 -9.02 9.86
CA LYS A 153 3.37 -9.25 9.95
C LYS A 153 3.94 -9.49 8.53
N GLU A 154 4.64 -10.59 8.31
CA GLU A 154 5.24 -10.97 7.02
C GLU A 154 4.36 -11.92 6.21
N ARG A 155 3.09 -12.13 6.59
CA ARG A 155 2.19 -13.08 5.93
C ARG A 155 0.99 -12.38 5.33
N LEU A 156 0.40 -13.03 4.32
CA LEU A 156 -0.74 -12.51 3.58
C LEU A 156 -1.93 -13.42 3.82
N ILE A 157 -2.99 -12.90 4.39
CA ILE A 157 -4.28 -13.58 4.45
C ILE A 157 -5.02 -13.23 3.17
N ILE A 158 -5.52 -14.24 2.46
CA ILE A 158 -6.25 -14.08 1.19
C ILE A 158 -7.71 -14.52 1.30
N GLY A 159 -8.09 -15.08 2.44
CA GLY A 159 -9.42 -15.62 2.67
C GLY A 159 -9.46 -16.43 3.96
N TRP A 160 -10.60 -17.06 4.20
CA TRP A 160 -10.82 -18.00 5.29
C TRP A 160 -11.79 -19.09 4.85
N GLU A 161 -11.69 -20.26 5.48
CA GLU A 161 -12.63 -21.36 5.31
C GLU A 161 -12.97 -21.92 6.70
N GLY A 162 -14.26 -21.88 7.05
CA GLY A 162 -14.70 -22.21 8.40
C GLY A 162 -13.97 -21.37 9.45
N SER A 163 -13.29 -22.06 10.38
CA SER A 163 -12.49 -21.46 11.46
C SER A 163 -11.00 -21.38 11.12
N ASN A 164 -10.61 -21.40 9.85
CA ASN A 164 -9.20 -21.30 9.43
C ASN A 164 -8.97 -20.10 8.51
N TRP A 165 -7.91 -19.33 8.77
CA TRP A 165 -7.33 -18.41 7.81
C TRP A 165 -6.65 -19.16 6.68
N ILE A 166 -6.74 -18.62 5.45
CA ILE A 166 -5.96 -19.07 4.30
C ILE A 166 -4.85 -18.06 4.05
N TYR A 167 -3.61 -18.53 4.14
CA TYR A 167 -2.42 -17.70 3.94
C TYR A 167 -1.79 -17.95 2.56
N ALA A 168 -1.31 -16.89 1.93
CA ALA A 168 -0.32 -16.95 0.86
C ALA A 168 1.07 -16.82 1.48
N ASP A 169 1.72 -17.96 1.66
CA ASP A 169 3.08 -18.01 2.18
C ASP A 169 4.08 -17.89 1.05
N ARG A 170 5.08 -17.05 1.28
CA ARG A 170 6.15 -16.80 0.32
C ARG A 170 7.12 -17.97 0.32
N GLY A 171 7.19 -18.71 -0.78
CA GLY A 171 8.26 -19.66 -1.07
C GLY A 171 9.44 -18.98 -1.78
N THR A 172 10.42 -19.78 -2.20
CA THR A 172 11.61 -19.30 -2.92
C THR A 172 11.28 -18.81 -4.33
N ASP A 173 10.44 -19.56 -5.05
CA ASP A 173 10.12 -19.40 -6.47
C ASP A 173 8.66 -18.96 -6.70
N LYS A 174 7.78 -19.24 -5.75
CA LYS A 174 6.34 -18.95 -5.85
C LYS A 174 5.68 -18.85 -4.48
N TYR A 175 4.47 -18.29 -4.47
CA TYR A 175 3.61 -18.38 -3.30
C TYR A 175 2.95 -19.75 -3.20
N SER A 176 2.88 -20.27 -1.98
CA SER A 176 2.15 -21.49 -1.61
C SER A 176 1.02 -21.17 -0.63
N TRP A 177 0.08 -22.10 -0.50
CA TRP A 177 -1.07 -21.93 0.39
C TRP A 177 -0.88 -22.72 1.67
N SER A 178 -1.24 -22.12 2.80
CA SER A 178 -1.41 -22.83 4.05
C SER A 178 -2.68 -22.37 4.76
N THR A 179 -3.16 -23.20 5.68
CA THR A 179 -4.31 -22.88 6.53
C THR A 179 -3.90 -22.91 7.98
N LEU A 180 -4.41 -21.97 8.79
CA LEU A 180 -4.22 -21.97 10.23
C LEU A 180 -5.51 -21.59 10.94
N ALA A 181 -5.75 -22.22 12.08
CA ALA A 181 -6.90 -21.91 12.93
C ALA A 181 -6.92 -20.42 13.29
N ILE A 182 -8.12 -19.84 13.21
CA ILE A 182 -8.40 -18.49 13.68
C ILE A 182 -8.44 -18.55 15.20
N ASP A 183 -7.49 -17.89 15.85
CA ASP A 183 -7.60 -17.63 17.28
C ASP A 183 -8.63 -16.53 17.51
N SER A 184 -9.84 -16.94 17.93
CA SER A 184 -10.95 -16.04 18.21
C SER A 184 -10.71 -15.14 19.42
N THR A 185 -9.69 -15.42 20.24
CA THR A 185 -9.31 -14.60 21.40
C THR A 185 -8.29 -13.52 21.04
N THR A 186 -7.65 -13.60 19.87
CA THR A 186 -6.74 -12.56 19.40
C THR A 186 -7.53 -11.32 18.96
N THR A 187 -7.36 -10.22 19.70
CA THR A 187 -7.91 -8.89 19.39
C THR A 187 -6.83 -7.88 18.97
N ASN A 188 -5.63 -8.37 18.69
CA ASN A 188 -4.46 -7.52 18.42
C ASN A 188 -3.82 -7.79 17.04
N PHE A 189 -4.66 -8.00 16.03
CA PHE A 189 -4.19 -8.02 14.66
C PHE A 189 -3.81 -6.61 14.21
N GLU A 190 -2.62 -6.49 13.62
CA GLU A 190 -2.10 -5.26 13.05
C GLU A 190 -1.44 -5.56 11.71
N GLY A 191 -1.59 -4.64 10.76
CA GLY A 191 -1.25 -4.98 9.39
C GLY A 191 -1.47 -3.89 8.37
N ARG A 192 -1.47 -4.32 7.11
CA ARG A 192 -1.60 -3.45 5.94
C ARG A 192 -2.60 -3.99 4.93
N VAL A 193 -3.22 -3.07 4.22
CA VAL A 193 -4.08 -3.33 3.06
C VAL A 193 -3.73 -2.35 1.95
N ILE A 194 -4.14 -2.64 0.71
CA ILE A 194 -4.10 -1.65 -0.37
C ILE A 194 -5.50 -1.07 -0.53
N VAL A 195 -5.60 0.25 -0.34
CA VAL A 195 -6.82 1.03 -0.48
C VAL A 195 -6.72 1.78 -1.80
N ALA A 196 -7.60 1.48 -2.74
CA ALA A 196 -7.73 2.20 -4.00
C ALA A 196 -8.75 3.35 -3.85
N GLU A 197 -8.61 4.42 -4.64
CA GLU A 197 -9.64 5.49 -4.73
C GLU A 197 -11.02 4.93 -5.11
N SER A 198 -11.06 3.84 -5.89
CA SER A 198 -12.28 3.15 -6.25
C SER A 198 -12.90 2.31 -5.14
N ASP A 199 -12.17 2.05 -4.05
CA ASP A 199 -12.72 1.32 -2.92
C ASP A 199 -13.69 2.28 -2.19
N GLU A 200 -14.99 1.94 -2.13
CA GLU A 200 -16.00 2.78 -1.48
C GLU A 200 -15.55 3.13 -0.06
N LEU A 201 -15.47 4.42 0.26
CA LEU A 201 -15.19 4.91 1.61
C LEU A 201 -16.49 4.85 2.43
N ILE A 202 -16.42 4.23 3.60
CA ILE A 202 -17.55 4.13 4.53
C ILE A 202 -17.34 5.23 5.55
N ASP A 203 -18.21 6.23 5.52
CA ASP A 203 -18.27 7.27 6.53
C ASP A 203 -19.36 6.90 7.53
N CYS A 204 -18.96 6.46 8.71
CA CYS A 204 -19.91 6.04 9.75
C CYS A 204 -20.76 7.17 10.32
N LEU A 205 -20.43 8.43 10.04
CA LEU A 205 -21.31 9.56 10.34
C LEU A 205 -22.48 9.65 9.36
N ILE A 206 -22.28 9.17 8.13
CA ILE A 206 -23.27 9.21 7.03
C ILE A 206 -24.02 7.88 6.92
N THR A 207 -23.33 6.76 7.08
CA THR A 207 -23.88 5.40 6.99
C THR A 207 -23.67 4.63 8.30
N PRO A 208 -24.28 5.06 9.42
CA PRO A 208 -24.05 4.47 10.74
C PRO A 208 -24.53 3.02 10.88
N ASN A 209 -25.43 2.57 10.00
CA ASN A 209 -25.94 1.19 9.96
C ASN A 209 -25.15 0.28 9.01
N ASP A 210 -24.11 0.81 8.38
CA ASP A 210 -23.22 0.00 7.57
C ASP A 210 -22.56 -1.06 8.49
N PRO A 211 -22.43 -2.33 8.06
CA PRO A 211 -21.88 -3.40 8.90
C PRO A 211 -20.43 -3.16 9.37
N PHE A 212 -19.72 -2.19 8.77
CA PHE A 212 -18.39 -1.74 9.20
C PHE A 212 -18.45 -0.57 10.20
N CYS A 213 -19.62 0.01 10.42
CA CYS A 213 -19.89 1.05 11.41
C CYS A 213 -20.45 0.40 12.67
N VAL A 214 -19.54 -0.05 13.52
CA VAL A 214 -19.91 -0.63 14.80
C VAL A 214 -20.39 0.51 15.70
N SER A 215 -21.70 0.60 15.94
CA SER A 215 -22.25 1.55 16.91
C SER A 215 -21.74 1.19 18.31
N GLU A 216 -21.26 2.18 19.06
CA GLU A 216 -20.67 2.09 20.42
C GLU A 216 -21.56 1.44 21.51
N MET A 217 -22.72 0.83 21.20
CA MET A 217 -23.68 0.42 22.23
C MET A 217 -23.59 -1.03 22.72
N ASP A 218 -22.75 -1.92 22.15
CA ASP A 218 -22.79 -3.35 22.52
C ASP A 218 -21.44 -4.00 22.91
N ASP A 219 -20.41 -3.23 23.28
CA ASP A 219 -19.27 -3.84 23.99
C ASP A 219 -18.72 -2.94 25.09
N GLN A 220 -19.19 -3.18 26.31
CA GLN A 220 -18.75 -2.51 27.53
C GLN A 220 -17.37 -2.96 28.04
N THR A 221 -16.54 -3.65 27.25
CA THR A 221 -15.23 -4.10 27.74
C THR A 221 -14.08 -3.93 26.74
N GLY A 222 -13.57 -2.70 26.59
CA GLY A 222 -12.17 -2.49 26.19
C GLY A 222 -11.94 -1.42 25.13
N ILE A 223 -11.66 -0.20 25.58
CA ILE A 223 -11.32 0.98 24.78
C ILE A 223 -10.09 0.73 23.89
N VAL A 224 -10.24 0.88 22.56
CA VAL A 224 -9.20 1.40 21.67
C VAL A 224 -9.80 2.36 20.64
N ARG A 225 -9.39 3.62 20.75
CA ARG A 225 -9.67 4.70 19.79
C ARG A 225 -8.97 4.44 18.45
N ALA A 226 -9.72 4.49 17.35
CA ALA A 226 -9.18 4.78 16.02
C ALA A 226 -9.70 6.15 15.58
N ALA A 227 -8.97 7.21 15.95
CA ALA A 227 -9.16 8.53 15.37
C ALA A 227 -8.47 8.54 14.00
N PHE A 228 -9.23 8.61 12.92
CA PHE A 228 -8.72 9.03 11.61
C PHE A 228 -9.14 10.48 11.37
N CYS A 229 -8.22 11.40 11.66
CA CYS A 229 -8.33 12.78 11.21
C CYS A 229 -8.18 12.81 9.68
N LEU A 230 -9.23 13.23 8.99
CA LEU A 230 -9.16 13.74 7.63
C LEU A 230 -8.33 15.04 7.63
N ILE A 231 -7.19 15.04 6.94
CA ILE A 231 -6.71 16.26 6.28
C ILE A 231 -6.98 16.04 4.79
N ALA A 232 -8.23 16.27 4.39
CA ALA A 232 -8.50 16.62 3.01
C ALA A 232 -7.96 18.04 2.82
N GLY A 233 -6.84 18.14 2.11
CA GLY A 233 -6.33 19.43 1.66
C GLY A 233 -7.40 20.12 0.82
N ALA A 234 -7.94 21.21 1.33
CA ALA A 234 -8.82 22.10 0.59
C ALA A 234 -8.03 22.73 -0.57
N LEU A 235 -8.14 22.14 -1.77
CA LEU A 235 -7.88 22.84 -3.02
C LEU A 235 -9.22 23.38 -3.54
N ILE A 236 -9.62 24.54 -3.03
CA ILE A 236 -10.60 25.38 -3.74
C ILE A 236 -9.80 26.30 -4.65
N LEU A 237 -9.85 26.01 -5.96
CA LEU A 237 -9.43 26.94 -7.01
C LEU A 237 -10.20 28.26 -6.91
N PRO A 238 -9.55 29.43 -7.06
CA PRO A 238 -10.26 30.65 -7.39
C PRO A 238 -10.53 30.66 -8.90
N ALA A 239 -11.77 30.40 -9.29
CA ALA A 239 -12.24 30.66 -10.63
C ALA A 239 -13.63 31.29 -10.58
N LEU A 240 -13.68 32.61 -10.37
CA LEU A 240 -14.79 33.41 -10.87
C LEU A 240 -14.27 34.80 -11.25
N THR A 241 -13.86 34.89 -12.51
CA THR A 241 -13.87 36.11 -13.30
C THR A 241 -15.30 36.65 -13.35
N LEU A 242 -15.53 37.77 -12.66
CA LEU A 242 -16.69 38.61 -12.84
C LEU A 242 -16.63 39.26 -14.24
N LEU A 243 -17.48 38.78 -15.14
CA LEU A 243 -18.01 39.56 -16.25
C LEU A 243 -19.32 40.19 -15.77
N LEU A 244 -19.25 41.47 -15.44
CA LEU A 244 -20.27 42.50 -15.67
C LEU A 244 -19.66 43.88 -15.37
#